data_AF-A0A537PA35-F1
#
_entry.id   AF-A0A537PA35-F1
#
_cell.length_a   1.000
_cell.length_b   1.000
_cell.length_c   1.000
_cell.angle_alpha   90.00
_cell.angle_beta   90.00
_cell.angle_gamma   90.00
#
_symmetry.space_group_name_H-M   'P 1'
#
loop_
_entity.id
_entity.type
_entity.pdbx_description
1 polymer ?
#
loop_
_entity_poly.entity_id
_entity_poly.type
_entity_poly.pdbx_seq_one_letter_code
_entity_poly.pdbx_strand_id
1 'polypeptide(L)' 'TEDGINQPWHWITIPIMGMTMGEIFYLKDLAEDCASDKVYEFMFVAPAIPITGAVGSPTNPLAIK' A
#
# COMPACT_ATOMS: atom_id res chain seq x y z
N THR A 1 17.73 -1.17 -20.06
CA THR A 1 16.31 -1.55 -19.94
C THR A 1 16.04 -2.54 -21.05
N GLU A 2 15.49 -3.72 -20.73
CA GLU A 2 15.03 -4.67 -21.75
C GLU A 2 13.77 -4.13 -22.43
N ASP A 3 13.63 -4.38 -23.74
CA ASP A 3 12.43 -3.97 -24.48
C ASP A 3 11.19 -4.62 -23.85
N GLY A 4 10.16 -3.80 -23.59
CA GLY A 4 8.90 -4.23 -22.98
C GLY A 4 8.84 -4.17 -21.44
N ILE A 5 9.97 -3.92 -20.75
CA ILE A 5 9.99 -3.76 -19.29
C ILE A 5 10.11 -2.27 -18.94
N ASN A 6 8.97 -1.59 -18.90
CA ASN A 6 8.86 -0.21 -18.44
C ASN A 6 7.91 -0.12 -17.24
N GLN A 7 8.48 -0.09 -16.03
CA GLN A 7 7.75 0.01 -14.76
C GLN A 7 8.16 1.31 -14.03
N PRO A 8 7.90 2.49 -14.64
CA PRO A 8 8.48 3.75 -14.17
C PRO A 8 8.01 4.08 -12.75
N TRP A 9 6.78 3.73 -12.41
CA TRP A 9 6.23 3.86 -11.06
C TRP A 9 7.10 3.11 -10.04
N HIS A 10 7.32 1.81 -10.23
CA HIS A 10 8.12 0.97 -9.33
C HIS A 10 9.56 1.48 -9.17
N TRP A 11 10.18 1.92 -10.26
CA TRP A 11 11.54 2.47 -10.23
C TRP A 11 11.64 3.78 -9.47
N ILE A 12 10.64 4.65 -9.57
CA ILE A 12 10.66 5.94 -8.89
C ILE A 12 10.28 5.78 -7.41
N THR A 13 9.25 5.00 -7.08
CA THR A 13 8.75 4.88 -5.71
C THR A 13 9.65 4.07 -4.79
N ILE A 14 10.06 2.87 -5.21
CA ILE A 14 10.73 1.93 -4.31
C ILE A 14 12.23 2.26 -4.18
N PRO A 15 13.08 2.15 -5.21
CA PRO A 15 14.52 2.32 -5.03
C PRO A 15 14.98 3.79 -5.05
N ILE A 16 14.28 4.71 -5.74
CA ILE A 16 14.70 6.13 -5.82
C ILE A 16 14.19 6.91 -4.61
N MET A 17 12.89 6.86 -4.31
CA MET A 17 12.31 7.59 -3.16
C MET A 17 12.39 6.83 -1.84
N GLY A 18 12.61 5.51 -1.85
CA GLY A 18 12.63 4.69 -0.64
C GLY A 18 11.25 4.46 -0.02
N MET A 19 10.17 4.57 -0.81
CA MET A 19 8.80 4.40 -0.32
C MET A 19 8.42 2.92 -0.24
N THR A 20 7.70 2.56 0.82
CA THR A 20 7.02 1.27 0.91
C THR A 20 5.79 1.27 -0.01
N MET A 21 5.44 0.09 -0.54
CA MET A 21 4.30 -0.09 -1.45
C MET A 21 3.40 -1.21 -0.95
N GLY A 22 2.08 -0.98 -1.02
CA GLY A 22 1.06 -1.97 -0.71
C GLY A 22 0.19 -2.22 -1.93
N GLU A 23 -0.21 -3.48 -2.13
CA GLU A 23 -1.01 -3.91 -3.27
C GLU A 23 -2.14 -4.82 -2.77
N ILE A 24 -3.20 -4.96 -3.58
CA ILE A 24 -4.28 -5.93 -3.35
C ILE A 24 -5.02 -5.68 -2.01
N PHE A 25 -5.18 -4.42 -1.62
CA PHE A 25 -6.03 -4.07 -0.48
C PHE A 25 -7.51 -4.21 -0.84
N TYR A 26 -8.30 -4.72 0.11
CA TYR A 26 -9.75 -4.69 0.02
C TYR A 26 -10.26 -3.36 0.58
N LEU A 27 -10.80 -2.50 -0.30
CA LEU A 27 -11.17 -1.13 0.04
C LEU A 27 -12.68 -0.86 -0.05
N LYS A 28 -13.50 -1.85 -0.42
CA LYS A 28 -14.92 -1.63 -0.74
C LYS A 28 -15.68 -1.02 0.43
N ASP A 29 -15.66 -1.68 1.58
CA ASP A 29 -16.47 -1.28 2.74
C ASP A 29 -15.97 0.06 3.31
N LEU A 30 -14.65 0.29 3.31
CA LEU A 30 -14.05 1.57 3.69
C LEU A 30 -14.46 2.70 2.72
N ALA A 31 -14.52 2.42 1.42
CA ALA A 31 -14.94 3.42 0.43
C ALA A 31 -16.42 3.79 0.60
N GLU A 32 -17.28 2.83 0.92
CA GLU A 32 -18.70 3.07 1.22
C GLU A 32 -18.87 3.94 2.49
N ASP A 33 -18.12 3.63 3.55
CA ASP A 33 -18.08 4.41 4.79
C ASP A 33 -17.62 5.86 4.54
N CYS A 34 -16.46 6.05 3.90
CA CYS A 34 -15.93 7.38 3.52
C CYS A 34 -16.87 8.17 2.59
N ALA A 35 -17.59 7.49 1.69
CA ALA A 35 -18.54 8.16 0.81
C ALA A 35 -19.77 8.68 1.56
N SER A 36 -20.14 8.06 2.69
CA SER A 36 -21.29 8.41 3.50
C SER A 36 -21.03 9.65 4.38
N ASP A 37 -19.84 9.76 4.97
CA ASP A 37 -19.47 10.80 5.92
C ASP A 37 -18.57 11.90 5.31
N LYS A 38 -18.01 11.67 4.11
CA LYS A 38 -17.02 12.51 3.42
C LYS A 38 -15.69 12.67 4.16
N VAL A 39 -15.38 11.76 5.08
CA VAL A 39 -14.11 11.71 5.81
C VAL A 39 -13.21 10.67 5.15
N TYR A 40 -12.13 11.14 4.52
CA TYR A 40 -11.14 10.28 3.84
C TYR A 40 -9.82 10.16 4.60
N GLU A 41 -9.73 10.81 5.76
CA GLU A 41 -8.58 10.79 6.66
C GLU A 41 -8.86 9.82 7.81
N PHE A 42 -7.90 8.94 8.09
CA PHE A 42 -8.02 7.93 9.13
C PHE A 42 -6.66 7.43 9.56
N MET A 43 -6.58 6.81 10.73
CA MET A 43 -5.35 6.14 11.15
C MET A 43 -5.22 4.82 10.39
N PHE A 44 -4.19 4.73 9.55
CA PHE A 44 -3.87 3.53 8.79
C PHE A 44 -2.79 2.70 9.50
N VAL A 45 -3.12 1.44 9.81
CA VAL A 45 -2.24 0.51 10.51
C VAL A 45 -2.00 -0.71 9.62
N ALA A 46 -0.81 -0.83 9.05
CA ALA A 46 -0.43 -1.94 8.18
C ALA A 46 1.00 -2.44 8.48
N PRO A 47 1.23 -3.05 9.65
CA PRO A 47 2.54 -3.55 10.01
C PRO A 47 2.94 -4.72 9.10
N ALA A 48 4.22 -4.80 8.76
CA ALA A 48 4.82 -5.97 8.13
C ALA A 48 5.16 -7.03 9.19
N ILE A 49 5.03 -8.31 8.84
CA ILE A 49 5.60 -9.40 9.63
C ILE A 49 7.13 -9.31 9.58
N PRO A 50 7.86 -9.32 10.71
CA PRO A 50 9.30 -9.10 10.75
C PRO A 50 10.07 -10.36 10.32
N ILE A 51 10.22 -10.55 9.01
CA ILE A 51 10.94 -11.67 8.41
C ILE A 51 12.31 -11.18 7.92
N THR A 52 13.39 -11.64 8.53
CA THR A 52 14.76 -11.26 8.16
C THR A 52 15.05 -11.59 6.69
N GLY A 53 15.46 -10.57 5.92
CA GLY A 53 15.81 -10.72 4.49
C GLY A 53 14.62 -10.74 3.53
N ALA A 54 13.38 -10.60 4.02
CA ALA A 54 12.22 -10.51 3.14
C ALA A 54 12.17 -9.21 2.34
N VAL A 55 11.62 -9.28 1.13
CA VAL A 55 11.44 -8.14 0.20
C VAL A 55 10.00 -7.61 0.19
N GLY A 56 9.16 -8.12 1.07
CA GLY A 56 7.75 -7.82 1.22
C GLY A 56 7.14 -8.66 2.34
N SER A 57 5.90 -8.36 2.72
CA SER A 57 5.20 -9.08 3.78
C SER A 57 3.69 -9.00 3.57
N PRO A 58 2.93 -10.08 3.79
CA PRO A 58 1.49 -9.95 3.91
C PRO A 58 1.14 -9.11 5.13
N THR A 59 0.02 -8.40 5.06
CA THR A 59 -0.48 -7.58 6.17
C THR A 59 -2.00 -7.66 6.23
N ASN A 60 -2.55 -7.43 7.42
CA ASN A 60 -3.98 -7.21 7.61
C ASN A 60 -4.18 -5.72 7.93
N PRO A 61 -4.31 -4.85 6.91
CA PRO A 61 -4.35 -3.43 7.13
C PRO A 61 -5.66 -3.02 7.81
N LEU A 62 -5.56 -2.15 8.81
CA LEU A 62 -6.71 -1.58 9.51
C LEU A 62 -6.82 -0.09 9.20
N ALA A 63 -8.04 0.35 8.91
CA ALA A 63 -8.42 1.76 8.94
C ALA A 63 -9.21 2.02 10.23
N ILE A 64 -8.77 2.99 11.03
CA ILE A 64 -9.44 3.39 12.27
C ILE A 64 -10.03 4.78 12.04
N LYS A 65 -11.36 4.85 12.04
CA LYS A 65 -12.21 6.02 11.80
C LYS A 65 -13.20 6.21 12.95
#